data_AF-X6CMN8-F1
#
_entry.id   AF-X6CMN8-F1
#
_cell.length_a   1.000
_cell.length_b   1.000
_cell.length_c   1.000
_cell.angle_alpha   90.00
_cell.angle_beta   90.00
_cell.angle_gamma   90.00
#
_symmetry.space_group_name_H-M   'P 1'
#
loop_
_entity.id
_entity.type
_entity.pdbx_description
1 polymer ?
#
loop_
_entity_poly.entity_id
_entity_poly.type
_entity_poly.pdbx_seq_one_letter_code
_entity_poly.pdbx_strand_id
1 'polypeptide(L)'
;DRCDTQANVRAGLRYLKSLYDEFGDPLLMLAAYNAGPNSVYKAQGIPVNPETAEYIVKILNRWKFGGVVKKSALTKSETLAAAPPASEDAWQGGHVMDFGN
;
A
#
# COMPACT_ATOMS: atom_id res chain seq x y z
N ASP A 1 -25.53 -8.83 3.07
CA ASP A 1 -25.15 -8.86 1.65
C ASP A 1 -23.63 -9.03 1.56
N ARG A 2 -23.14 -9.93 0.72
CA ARG A 2 -21.70 -10.19 0.53
C ARG A 2 -21.03 -9.08 -0.30
N CYS A 3 -21.82 -8.32 -1.05
CA CYS A 3 -21.36 -7.24 -1.92
C CYS A 3 -21.31 -5.88 -1.21
N ASP A 4 -21.75 -5.80 0.05
CA ASP A 4 -21.63 -4.58 0.85
C ASP A 4 -20.18 -4.41 1.33
N THR A 5 -19.46 -3.54 0.65
CA THR A 5 -18.06 -3.22 0.94
C THR A 5 -17.89 -2.61 2.34
N GLN A 6 -18.83 -1.79 2.80
CA GLN A 6 -18.78 -1.16 4.12
C GLN A 6 -19.00 -2.18 5.24
N ALA A 7 -19.93 -3.11 5.05
CA ALA A 7 -20.12 -4.21 6.00
C ALA A 7 -18.89 -5.12 6.07
N ASN A 8 -18.29 -5.46 4.93
CA ASN A 8 -17.11 -6.31 4.86
C ASN A 8 -15.89 -5.68 5.56
N VAL A 9 -15.63 -4.39 5.31
CA VAL A 9 -14.52 -3.67 5.97
C VAL A 9 -14.74 -3.62 7.48
N ARG A 10 -15.95 -3.27 7.94
CA ARG A 10 -16.27 -3.23 9.38
C ARG A 10 -16.12 -4.61 10.03
N ALA A 11 -16.54 -5.68 9.36
CA ALA A 11 -16.37 -7.04 9.86
C ALA A 11 -14.89 -7.42 9.99
N GLY A 12 -14.08 -7.12 8.97
CA GLY A 12 -12.63 -7.36 9.01
C GLY A 12 -11.93 -6.61 10.14
N LEU A 13 -12.30 -5.34 10.36
CA LEU A 13 -11.75 -4.54 11.47
C LEU A 13 -12.13 -5.09 12.85
N ARG A 14 -13.38 -5.54 13.02
CA ARG A 14 -13.81 -6.17 14.28
C ARG A 14 -13.03 -7.46 14.54
N TYR A 15 -12.80 -8.27 13.51
CA TYR A 15 -12.04 -9.51 13.66
C TYR A 15 -10.57 -9.24 14.00
N LEU A 16 -9.93 -8.28 13.34
CA LEU A 16 -8.59 -7.82 13.71
C LEU A 16 -8.53 -7.33 15.16
N LYS A 17 -9.52 -6.55 15.60
CA LYS A 17 -9.62 -6.12 16.99
C LYS A 17 -9.73 -7.31 17.96
N SER A 18 -10.57 -8.31 17.67
CA SER A 18 -10.67 -9.49 18.53
C SER A 18 -9.36 -10.27 18.62
N LEU A 19 -8.59 -10.34 17.52
CA LEU A 19 -7.27 -10.98 17.55
C LEU A 19 -6.26 -10.15 18.36
N TYR A 20 -6.33 -8.82 18.30
CA TYR A 20 -5.46 -7.98 19.13
C TYR A 20 -5.81 -8.10 20.62
N ASP A 21 -7.10 -8.11 20.94
CA ASP A 21 -7.58 -8.28 22.32
C ASP A 21 -7.17 -9.67 22.88
N GLU A 22 -7.09 -10.70 22.03
CA GLU A 22 -6.65 -12.05 22.40
C GLU A 22 -5.13 -12.16 22.61
N PHE A 23 -4.32 -11.63 21.69
CA PHE A 23 -2.87 -11.86 21.71
C PHE A 23 -2.05 -10.72 22.33
N GLY A 24 -2.59 -9.50 22.42
CA GLY A 24 -1.91 -8.32 22.95
C GLY A 24 -0.71 -7.81 22.15
N ASP A 25 -0.23 -8.58 21.16
CA ASP A 25 0.92 -8.28 20.34
C ASP A 25 0.51 -8.11 18.85
N PRO A 26 0.87 -7.00 18.19
CA PRO A 26 0.50 -6.77 16.79
C PRO A 26 1.08 -7.80 15.80
N LEU A 27 2.25 -8.37 16.06
CA LEU A 27 2.85 -9.39 15.20
C LEU A 27 2.10 -10.72 15.34
N LEU A 28 1.73 -11.11 16.57
CA LEU A 28 0.90 -12.30 16.82
C LEU A 28 -0.51 -12.12 16.26
N MET A 29 -1.10 -10.93 16.36
CA MET A 29 -2.38 -10.60 15.72
C MET A 29 -2.30 -10.79 14.20
N LEU A 30 -1.26 -10.26 13.54
CA LEU A 30 -1.06 -10.41 12.09
C LEU A 30 -0.81 -11.87 11.71
N ALA A 31 -0.06 -12.62 12.53
CA ALA A 31 0.14 -14.04 12.34
C ALA A 31 -1.17 -14.82 12.41
N ALA A 32 -1.99 -14.55 13.43
CA ALA A 32 -3.29 -15.19 13.63
C ALA A 32 -4.30 -14.83 12.54
N TYR A 33 -4.24 -13.61 12.01
CA TYR A 33 -5.09 -13.19 10.90
C TYR A 33 -4.77 -13.96 9.61
N ASN A 34 -3.49 -14.25 9.34
CA ASN A 34 -3.05 -14.96 8.14
C ASN A 34 -3.16 -16.49 8.27
N ALA A 35 -2.61 -17.06 9.35
CA ALA A 35 -2.49 -18.52 9.54
C ALA A 35 -3.57 -19.12 10.46
N GLY A 36 -4.44 -18.29 11.02
CA GLY A 36 -5.44 -18.67 12.03
C GLY A 36 -4.86 -18.72 13.46
N PRO A 37 -5.67 -18.39 14.49
CA PRO A 37 -5.23 -18.34 15.88
C PRO A 37 -4.73 -19.70 16.40
N ASN A 38 -5.32 -20.81 15.94
CA ASN A 38 -4.89 -22.16 16.31
C ASN A 38 -3.43 -22.45 15.95
N SER A 39 -2.95 -21.92 14.83
CA SER A 39 -1.56 -22.07 14.40
C SER A 39 -0.62 -21.32 15.35
N VAL A 40 -1.02 -20.13 15.79
CA VAL A 40 -0.26 -19.31 16.75
C VAL A 40 -0.20 -19.98 18.12
N TYR A 41 -1.31 -20.54 18.61
CA TYR A 41 -1.33 -21.29 19.87
C TYR A 41 -0.41 -22.51 19.82
N LYS A 42 -0.47 -23.31 18.74
CA LYS A 42 0.39 -24.49 18.56
C LYS A 42 1.87 -24.14 18.49
N ALA A 43 2.21 -23.02 17.84
CA ALA A 43 3.56 -22.54 17.73
C ALA A 43 4.06 -21.81 19.00
N GLN A 44 3.15 -21.48 19.93
CA GLN A 44 3.40 -20.58 21.06
C GLN A 44 4.07 -19.26 20.63
N GLY A 45 3.65 -18.74 19.47
CA GLY A 45 4.30 -17.63 18.80
C GLY A 45 3.96 -17.58 17.31
N ILE A 46 4.81 -16.93 16.52
CA ILE A 46 4.63 -16.86 15.07
C ILE A 46 4.90 -18.26 14.48
N PRO A 47 3.95 -18.86 13.73
CA PRO A 47 4.16 -20.16 13.10
C PRO A 47 5.36 -20.15 12.16
N VAL A 48 6.12 -21.25 12.12
CA VAL A 48 7.23 -21.44 11.16
C VAL A 48 6.65 -21.81 9.79
N ASN A 49 5.96 -20.87 9.15
CA ASN A 49 5.67 -20.92 7.73
C ASN A 49 6.31 -19.68 7.05
N PRO A 50 6.82 -19.84 5.82
CA PRO A 50 7.37 -18.70 5.09
C PRO A 50 6.28 -17.66 4.75
N GLU A 51 5.06 -18.12 4.48
CA GLU A 51 3.94 -17.25 4.07
C GLU A 51 3.53 -16.22 5.14
N THR A 52 3.43 -16.61 6.41
CA THR A 52 3.07 -15.71 7.53
C THR A 52 4.17 -14.71 7.77
N ALA A 53 5.44 -15.16 7.74
CA ALA A 53 6.58 -14.26 7.89
C ALA A 53 6.58 -13.21 6.77
N GLU A 54 6.40 -13.63 5.52
CA GLU A 54 6.29 -12.74 4.36
C GLU A 54 5.09 -11.79 4.48
N TYR A 55 3.94 -12.29 4.94
CA TYR A 55 2.74 -11.49 5.16
C TYR A 55 3.00 -10.37 6.18
N ILE A 56 3.59 -10.71 7.34
CA ILE A 56 3.92 -9.75 8.39
C ILE A 56 4.90 -8.70 7.85
N VAL A 57 5.98 -9.12 7.19
CA VAL A 57 6.98 -8.21 6.60
C VAL A 57 6.31 -7.27 5.59
N LYS A 58 5.42 -7.79 4.73
CA LYS A 58 4.69 -6.99 3.74
C LYS A 58 3.81 -5.91 4.39
N ILE A 59 3.09 -6.25 5.46
CA ILE A 59 2.23 -5.29 6.17
C ILE A 59 3.09 -4.24 6.91
N LEU A 60 4.15 -4.66 7.59
CA LEU A 60 5.06 -3.74 8.28
C LEU A 60 5.75 -2.78 7.31
N ASN A 61 6.18 -3.26 6.15
CA ASN A 61 6.76 -2.40 5.12
C ASN A 61 5.74 -1.38 4.60
N ARG A 62 4.50 -1.80 4.34
CA ARG A 62 3.42 -0.88 3.94
C ARG A 62 3.10 0.14 5.03
N TRP A 63 3.15 -0.24 6.29
CA TRP A 63 2.91 0.67 7.40
C TRP A 63 4.05 1.69 7.59
N LYS A 64 5.31 1.23 7.58
CA LYS A 64 6.51 2.08 7.73
C LYS A 64 6.71 3.02 6.55
N PHE A 65 6.51 2.53 5.32
CA PHE A 65 6.80 3.30 4.10
C PHE A 65 5.55 3.86 3.41
N GLY A 66 4.34 3.55 3.88
CA GLY A 66 3.10 4.04 3.29
C GLY A 66 2.98 5.56 3.30
N GLY A 67 3.58 6.24 4.29
CA GLY A 67 3.68 7.70 4.32
C GLY A 67 4.64 8.27 3.27
N VAL A 68 5.70 7.53 2.92
CA VAL A 68 6.69 7.92 1.89
C VAL A 68 6.07 7.83 0.50
N VAL A 69 5.33 6.75 0.23
CA VAL A 69 4.60 6.57 -1.05
C VAL A 69 3.52 7.65 -1.21
N LYS A 70 2.77 7.97 -0.15
CA LYS A 70 1.80 9.08 -0.19
C LYS A 70 2.46 10.42 -0.49
N LYS A 71 3.60 10.74 0.16
CA LYS A 71 4.35 11.98 -0.11
C LYS A 71 4.84 12.04 -1.55
N SER A 72 5.40 10.96 -2.08
CA SER A 72 5.88 10.90 -3.47
C SER A 72 4.74 11.06 -4.49
N ALA A 73 3.56 10.49 -4.23
CA ALA A 73 2.38 10.66 -5.07
C ALA A 73 1.86 12.10 -5.04
N LEU A 74 1.78 12.72 -3.85
CA LEU A 74 1.40 14.14 -3.69
C LEU A 74 2.36 15.06 -4.46
N THR A 75 3.68 14.86 -4.31
CA THR A 75 4.69 15.66 -5.03
C THR A 75 4.66 15.45 -6.54
N LYS A 76 4.33 14.23 -7.01
CA LYS A 76 4.21 13.93 -8.45
C LYS A 76 2.98 14.60 -9.06
N SER A 77 1.86 14.63 -8.34
CA SER A 77 0.65 15.33 -8.77
C SER A 77 0.85 16.85 -8.82
N GLU A 78 1.60 17.43 -7.89
CA GLU A 78 1.94 18.86 -7.90
C GLU A 78 2.91 19.22 -9.03
N THR A 79 3.90 18.35 -9.31
CA THR A 79 4.88 18.58 -10.39
C THR A 79 4.23 18.46 -11.78
N LEU A 80 3.23 17.58 -11.96
CA LEU A 80 2.45 17.53 -13.20
C LEU A 80 1.46 18.71 -13.32
N ALA A 81 0.97 19.25 -12.21
CA ALA A 81 0.09 20.43 -12.20
C ALA A 81 0.85 21.76 -12.35
N ALA A 82 2.16 21.77 -12.11
CA ALA A 82 3.05 22.94 -12.20
C ALA A 82 3.84 23.03 -13.52
N ALA A 83 3.53 22.19 -14.53
CA ALA A 83 4.02 22.45 -15.88
C ALA A 83 3.48 23.82 -16.35
N PRO A 84 4.31 24.71 -16.92
CA PRO A 84 3.79 25.95 -17.50
C PRO A 84 2.73 25.58 -18.55
N PRO A 85 1.66 26.37 -18.73
CA PRO A 85 0.77 26.15 -19.86
C PRO A 85 1.65 26.16 -21.11
N ALA A 86 1.58 25.09 -21.90
CA ALA A 86 2.23 25.05 -23.19
C ALA A 86 1.71 26.26 -23.97
N SER A 87 2.52 27.31 -24.05
CA SER A 87 2.22 28.49 -24.84
C SER A 87 2.05 28.03 -26.28
N GLU A 88 0.92 28.35 -26.90
CA GLU A 88 0.56 27.97 -28.27
C GLU A 88 1.57 28.48 -29.32
N ASP A 89 2.52 29.32 -28.92
CA ASP A 89 3.55 29.94 -29.77
C ASP A 89 4.81 29.07 -30.01
N ALA A 90 4.97 27.93 -29.32
CA ALA A 90 6.23 27.15 -29.37
C ALA A 90 6.50 26.40 -30.69
N TRP A 91 5.56 26.41 -31.64
CA TRP A 91 5.69 25.69 -32.92
C TRP A 91 5.89 26.59 -34.15
N GLN A 92 5.90 27.92 -34.02
CA GLN A 92 6.04 28.81 -35.19
C GLN A 92 7.50 29.20 -35.54
N GLY A 93 8.48 28.84 -34.72
CA GLY A 93 9.90 29.18 -34.92
C GLY A 93 10.69 28.14 -35.73
N GLY A 94 10.08 27.53 -36.74
CA GLY A 94 10.71 26.50 -37.57
C GLY A 94 12.02 26.97 -38.21
N HIS A 95 13.16 26.58 -37.63
CA HIS A 95 14.43 26.60 -38.34
C HIS A 95 14.55 25.31 -39.16
N VAL A 96 14.06 25.39 -40.40
CA VAL A 96 14.37 24.42 -41.45
C VAL A 96 15.85 24.60 -41.80
N MET A 97 16.68 23.59 -41.55
CA MET A 97 18.01 23.52 -42.14
C MET A 97 17.85 23.06 -43.59
N ASP A 98 18.01 23.98 -44.52
CA ASP A 98 18.12 23.71 -45.95
C ASP A 98 19.48 23.05 -46.24
N PHE A 99 19.46 21.83 -46.78
CA PHE A 99 20.63 21.20 -47.38
C PHE A 99 20.43 21.21 -48.89
N GLY A 100 20.82 22.33 -49.50
CA GLY A 100 20.90 22.50 -50.93
C GLY A 100 21.88 21.52 -51.59
N ASN A 101 21.47 21.10 -52.78
CA ASN A 101 22.05 20.16 -53.74
C ASN A 101 23.53 20.37 -54.09
#